data_AF-A0A948JIE2-F1
#
_entry.id   AF-A0A948JIE2-F1
#
_cell.length_a   1.000
_cell.length_b   1.000
_cell.length_c   1.000
_cell.angle_alpha   90.00
_cell.angle_beta   90.00
_cell.angle_gamma   90.00
#
_symmetry.space_group_name_H-M   'P 1'
#
loop_
_entity.id
_entity.type
_entity.pdbx_description
1 polymer ?
#
loop_
_entity_poly.entity_id
_entity_poly.type
_entity_poly.pdbx_seq_one_letter_code
_entity_poly.pdbx_strand_id
1 'polypeptide(L)'
;MEATRPIPMDPRDEELNELFEQAGDELPISPVDVDDEVDAERHMESLERLEHDLRKLRNHREAMIRRATDWYETQSRTLERRKLWHFESLKFYLHLLGKKSLKLIGGTLKVTAGRESMKMVDAEGNEVKDPAVFIAWAKANKRDDLICTKIVEEPDIKAIKKSGIMPPGIKVVTGESKFSIKLSGSLEDDDDRNDS
;
A
#
# COMPACT_ATOMS: atom_id res chain seq x y z
N MET A 1 -16.68 24.66 8.26
CA MET A 1 -16.16 23.57 9.11
C MET A 1 -17.00 23.59 10.37
N GLU A 2 -18.09 22.83 10.40
CA GLU A 2 -18.84 22.64 11.64
C GLU A 2 -17.96 21.78 12.55
N ALA A 3 -17.64 22.30 13.74
CA ALA A 3 -17.02 21.50 14.77
C ALA A 3 -18.04 20.44 15.18
N THR A 4 -17.82 19.20 14.75
CA THR A 4 -18.60 18.04 15.19
C THR A 4 -18.56 18.04 16.72
N ARG A 5 -19.71 18.32 17.35
CA ARG A 5 -19.79 18.35 18.81
C ARG A 5 -19.40 16.96 19.32
N PRO A 6 -18.59 16.86 20.38
CA PRO A 6 -18.27 15.56 20.96
C PRO A 6 -19.58 14.86 21.33
N ILE A 7 -19.72 13.60 20.90
CA ILE A 7 -20.84 12.75 21.31
C ILE A 7 -20.70 12.59 22.84
N PRO A 8 -21.71 13.02 23.64
CA PRO A 8 -21.63 12.91 25.09
C PRO A 8 -21.49 11.44 25.49
N MET A 9 -20.61 11.18 26.45
CA MET A 9 -20.31 9.84 26.93
C MET A 9 -21.38 9.40 27.94
N ASP A 10 -21.88 8.17 27.83
CA ASP A 10 -22.73 7.59 28.89
C ASP A 10 -21.83 7.36 30.12
N PRO A 11 -22.22 7.76 31.34
CA PRO A 11 -21.44 7.51 32.55
C PRO A 11 -21.09 6.03 32.78
N ARG A 12 -21.85 5.08 32.23
CA ARG A 12 -21.49 3.65 32.29
C ARG A 12 -20.31 3.31 31.38
N ASP A 13 -20.20 4.00 30.25
CA ASP A 13 -19.06 3.86 29.36
C ASP A 13 -17.79 4.47 29.97
N GLU A 14 -17.92 5.51 30.82
CA GLU A 14 -16.78 6.11 31.54
C GLU A 14 -16.16 5.10 32.52
N GLU A 15 -16.98 4.44 33.33
CA GLU A 15 -16.52 3.39 34.26
C GLU A 15 -15.88 2.20 33.51
N LEU A 16 -16.44 1.82 32.36
CA LEU A 16 -15.87 0.78 31.49
C LEU A 16 -14.54 1.22 30.87
N ASN A 17 -14.43 2.46 30.39
CA ASN A 17 -13.18 2.98 29.85
C ASN A 17 -12.06 2.98 30.90
N GLU A 18 -12.34 3.42 32.13
CA GLU A 18 -11.36 3.36 33.22
C GLU A 18 -10.91 1.91 33.50
N LEU A 19 -11.84 0.96 33.45
CA LEU A 19 -11.54 -0.47 33.59
C LEU A 19 -10.64 -0.98 32.45
N PHE A 20 -10.94 -0.61 31.19
CA PHE A 20 -10.14 -0.99 30.03
C PHE A 20 -8.75 -0.33 30.03
N GLU A 21 -8.64 0.92 30.48
CA GLU A 21 -7.35 1.61 30.65
C GLU A 21 -6.49 0.97 31.74
N GLN A 22 -7.11 0.56 32.86
CA GLN A 22 -6.42 -0.03 34.00
C GLN A 22 -5.97 -1.48 33.75
N ALA A 23 -6.76 -2.25 32.99
CA ALA A 23 -6.49 -3.66 32.70
C ALA A 23 -5.73 -3.90 31.38
N GLY A 24 -5.68 -2.93 30.48
CA GLY A 24 -4.98 -3.05 29.19
C GLY A 24 -5.51 -4.22 28.35
N ASP A 25 -4.61 -5.05 27.82
CA ASP A 25 -4.93 -6.19 26.94
C ASP A 25 -5.45 -7.44 27.70
N GLU A 26 -5.52 -7.42 29.04
CA GLU A 26 -5.82 -8.62 29.85
C GLU A 26 -7.31 -8.86 30.10
N LEU A 27 -8.20 -7.95 29.65
CA LEU A 27 -9.63 -8.16 29.79
C LEU A 27 -10.13 -9.22 28.80
N PRO A 28 -10.77 -10.30 29.27
CA PRO A 28 -11.47 -11.20 28.37
C PRO A 28 -12.62 -10.45 27.69
N ILE A 29 -12.61 -10.42 26.36
CA ILE A 29 -13.74 -9.94 25.56
C ILE A 29 -14.85 -10.99 25.66
N SER A 30 -15.55 -10.99 26.80
CA SER A 30 -16.77 -11.77 26.96
C SER A 30 -17.92 -10.95 26.41
N PRO A 31 -18.78 -11.51 25.55
CA PRO A 31 -20.01 -10.82 25.17
C PRO A 31 -20.84 -10.54 26.43
N VAL A 32 -21.41 -9.34 26.47
CA VAL A 32 -22.43 -8.96 27.45
C VAL A 32 -23.78 -9.33 26.86
N ASP A 33 -24.67 -9.86 27.70
CA ASP A 33 -26.04 -10.14 27.28
C ASP A 33 -26.76 -8.81 27.00
N VAL A 34 -27.31 -8.67 25.80
CA VAL A 34 -28.09 -7.51 25.37
C VAL A 34 -29.56 -7.87 25.49
N ASP A 35 -30.23 -7.31 26.50
CA ASP A 35 -31.55 -7.77 26.93
C ASP A 35 -32.72 -7.16 26.12
N ASP A 36 -32.54 -5.96 25.57
CA ASP A 36 -33.57 -5.25 24.82
C ASP A 36 -33.03 -4.35 23.68
N GLU A 37 -33.96 -3.79 22.89
CA GLU A 37 -33.64 -2.93 21.74
C GLU A 37 -32.95 -1.62 22.16
N VAL A 38 -33.27 -1.08 23.34
CA VAL A 38 -32.66 0.14 23.86
C VAL A 38 -31.20 -0.10 24.23
N ASP A 39 -30.90 -1.27 24.81
CA ASP A 39 -29.55 -1.69 25.14
C ASP A 39 -28.73 -1.95 23.86
N ALA A 40 -29.35 -2.56 22.84
CA ALA A 40 -28.73 -2.73 21.53
C ALA A 40 -28.39 -1.38 20.85
N GLU A 41 -29.31 -0.39 20.91
CA GLU A 41 -29.07 0.96 20.40
C GLU A 41 -27.89 1.65 21.11
N ARG A 42 -27.78 1.51 22.43
CA ARG A 42 -26.64 2.05 23.20
C ARG A 42 -25.31 1.42 22.78
N HIS A 43 -25.28 0.11 22.55
CA HIS A 43 -24.08 -0.55 22.04
C HIS A 43 -23.71 -0.03 20.65
N MET A 44 -24.68 0.26 19.79
CA MET A 44 -24.45 0.87 18.47
C MET A 44 -23.89 2.29 18.58
N GLU A 45 -24.40 3.13 19.48
CA GLU A 45 -23.88 4.48 19.75
C GLU A 45 -22.45 4.43 20.31
N SER A 46 -22.17 3.49 21.22
CA SER A 46 -20.85 3.29 21.79
C SER A 46 -19.84 2.83 20.73
N LEU A 47 -20.23 1.92 19.82
CA LEU A 47 -19.42 1.53 18.66
C LEU A 47 -19.12 2.71 17.73
N GLU A 48 -20.12 3.55 17.41
CA GLU A 48 -19.92 4.73 16.56
C GLU A 48 -18.92 5.72 17.18
N ARG A 49 -19.01 5.94 18.49
CA ARG A 49 -18.06 6.79 19.22
C ARG A 49 -16.64 6.22 19.20
N LEU A 50 -16.49 4.92 19.48
CA LEU A 50 -15.18 4.25 19.45
C LEU A 50 -14.56 4.27 18.05
N GLU A 51 -15.34 4.04 16.99
CA GLU A 51 -14.85 4.17 15.62
C GLU A 51 -14.40 5.59 15.29
N HIS A 52 -15.16 6.60 15.74
CA HIS A 52 -14.81 8.00 15.55
C HIS A 52 -13.49 8.36 16.27
N ASP A 53 -13.28 7.88 17.50
CA ASP A 53 -12.05 8.15 18.23
C ASP A 53 -10.85 7.37 17.68
N LEU A 54 -11.06 6.13 17.20
CA LEU A 54 -10.05 5.40 16.42
C LEU A 54 -9.67 6.16 15.15
N ARG A 55 -10.65 6.76 14.46
CA ARG A 55 -10.38 7.58 13.26
C ARG A 55 -9.54 8.81 13.59
N LYS A 56 -9.85 9.53 14.68
CA LYS A 56 -9.00 10.64 15.16
C LYS A 56 -7.58 10.18 15.45
N LEU A 57 -7.40 9.04 16.11
CA LEU A 57 -6.10 8.49 16.44
C LEU A 57 -5.31 8.12 15.18
N ARG A 58 -5.97 7.49 14.19
CA ARG A 58 -5.38 7.20 12.87
C ARG A 58 -4.93 8.48 12.16
N ASN A 59 -5.79 9.49 12.09
CA ASN A 59 -5.46 10.78 11.47
C ASN A 59 -4.28 11.47 12.17
N HIS A 60 -4.23 11.43 13.50
CA HIS A 60 -3.12 11.98 14.27
C HIS A 60 -1.81 11.24 13.97
N ARG A 61 -1.84 9.90 13.94
CA ARG A 61 -0.70 9.06 13.59
C ARG A 61 -0.19 9.38 12.19
N GLU A 62 -1.08 9.47 11.20
CA GLU A 62 -0.72 9.82 9.83
C GLU A 62 -0.06 11.18 9.73
N ALA A 63 -0.59 12.19 10.44
CA ALA A 63 0.01 13.52 10.51
C ALA A 63 1.43 13.48 11.11
N MET A 64 1.67 12.66 12.15
CA MET A 64 2.99 12.49 12.75
C MET A 64 3.97 11.78 11.82
N ILE A 65 3.53 10.73 11.11
CA ILE A 65 4.34 10.05 10.09
C ILE A 65 4.73 11.04 9.00
N ARG A 66 3.77 11.80 8.47
CA ARG A 66 4.02 12.81 7.45
C ARG A 66 5.06 13.83 7.91
N ARG A 67 4.92 14.34 9.13
CA ARG A 67 5.88 15.30 9.71
C ARG A 67 7.29 14.71 9.82
N ALA A 68 7.40 13.45 10.24
CA ALA A 68 8.69 12.78 10.33
C ALA A 68 9.33 12.57 8.95
N THR A 69 8.53 12.17 7.95
CA THR A 69 8.97 12.04 6.56
C THR A 69 9.42 13.38 5.98
N ASP A 70 8.62 14.45 6.14
CA ASP A 70 8.96 15.79 5.65
C ASP A 70 10.27 16.31 6.26
N TRP A 71 10.47 16.07 7.57
CA TRP A 71 11.71 16.43 8.25
C TRP A 71 12.90 15.66 7.68
N TYR A 72 12.76 14.34 7.52
CA TYR A 72 13.80 13.48 6.94
C TYR A 72 14.17 13.92 5.52
N GLU A 73 13.18 14.14 4.66
CA GLU A 73 13.37 14.59 3.27
C GLU A 73 14.08 15.95 3.19
N THR A 74 13.72 16.88 4.08
CA THR A 74 14.36 18.20 4.12
C THR A 74 15.84 18.10 4.48
N GLN A 75 16.17 17.28 5.48
CA GLN A 75 17.57 17.08 5.89
C GLN A 75 18.36 16.30 4.84
N SER A 76 17.78 15.22 4.30
CA SER A 76 18.43 14.36 3.32
C SER A 76 18.70 15.11 2.01
N ARG A 77 17.76 15.93 1.53
CA ARG A 77 17.93 16.75 0.32
C ARG A 77 19.17 17.64 0.37
N THR A 78 19.45 18.27 1.51
CA THR A 78 20.63 19.11 1.68
C THR A 78 21.92 18.29 1.60
N LEU A 79 21.95 17.12 2.25
CA LEU A 79 23.09 16.21 2.23
C LEU A 79 23.31 15.61 0.84
N GLU A 80 22.25 15.21 0.14
CA GLU A 80 22.29 14.69 -1.22
C GLU A 80 22.82 15.73 -2.21
N ARG A 81 22.40 16.99 -2.11
CA ARG A 81 22.94 18.07 -2.95
C ARG A 81 24.44 18.28 -2.71
N ARG A 82 24.89 18.22 -1.46
CA ARG A 82 26.33 18.32 -1.13
C ARG A 82 27.09 17.12 -1.67
N LYS A 83 26.56 15.90 -1.51
CA LYS A 83 27.14 14.67 -2.07
C LYS A 83 27.26 14.77 -3.60
N LEU A 84 26.22 15.25 -4.28
CA LEU A 84 26.23 15.44 -5.72
C LEU A 84 27.26 16.48 -6.16
N TRP A 85 27.36 17.61 -5.45
CA TRP A 85 28.37 18.63 -5.74
C TRP A 85 29.80 18.06 -5.65
N HIS A 86 30.10 17.29 -4.60
CA HIS A 86 31.40 16.62 -4.47
C HIS A 86 31.61 15.59 -5.59
N PHE A 87 30.58 14.83 -5.93
CA PHE A 87 30.64 13.82 -6.99
C PHE A 87 30.95 14.43 -8.36
N GLU A 88 30.20 15.46 -8.79
CA GLU A 88 30.45 16.14 -10.06
C GLU A 88 31.80 16.86 -10.07
N SER A 89 32.25 17.41 -8.94
CA SER A 89 33.59 18.00 -8.82
C SER A 89 34.70 16.97 -9.05
N LEU A 90 34.57 15.77 -8.48
CA LEU A 90 35.52 14.68 -8.66
C LEU A 90 35.50 14.12 -10.10
N LYS A 91 34.32 14.05 -10.71
CA LYS A 91 34.15 13.67 -12.10
C LYS A 91 34.81 14.67 -13.05
N PHE A 92 34.62 15.96 -12.82
CA PHE A 92 35.28 17.03 -13.58
C PHE A 92 36.81 16.98 -13.42
N TYR A 93 37.30 16.76 -12.20
CA TYR A 93 38.74 16.57 -11.94
C TYR A 93 39.31 15.39 -12.70
N LEU A 94 38.65 14.22 -12.68
CA LEU A 94 39.09 13.04 -13.42
C LEU A 94 39.10 13.30 -14.94
N HIS A 95 38.11 14.04 -15.45
CA HIS A 95 38.03 14.46 -16.84
C HIS A 95 39.18 15.40 -17.24
N LEU A 96 39.50 16.41 -16.43
CA LEU A 96 40.64 17.32 -16.66
C LEU A 96 41.99 16.59 -16.74
N LEU A 97 42.15 15.51 -15.96
CA LEU A 97 43.34 14.67 -16.01
C LEU A 97 43.40 13.75 -17.24
N GLY A 98 42.32 13.63 -18.02
CA GLY A 98 42.24 12.71 -19.15
C GLY A 98 42.32 11.22 -18.78
N LYS A 99 42.16 10.87 -17.50
CA LYS A 99 42.28 9.49 -17.01
C LYS A 99 40.90 8.82 -16.92
N LYS A 100 40.84 7.53 -17.24
CA LYS A 100 39.61 6.71 -17.05
C LYS A 100 39.43 6.24 -15.61
N SER A 101 40.51 6.14 -14.84
CA SER A 101 40.47 5.77 -13.42
C SER A 101 41.65 6.35 -12.63
N LEU A 102 41.43 6.63 -11.35
CA LEU A 102 42.43 7.14 -10.41
C LEU A 102 42.15 6.59 -9.00
N LYS A 103 43.18 6.01 -8.36
CA LYS A 103 43.11 5.53 -6.98
C LYS A 103 43.61 6.62 -6.03
N LEU A 104 42.81 6.94 -5.00
CA LEU A 104 43.07 7.91 -3.94
C LEU A 104 43.02 7.21 -2.58
N ILE A 105 43.47 7.90 -1.51
CA ILE A 105 43.43 7.36 -0.15
C ILE A 105 41.99 7.01 0.27
N GLY A 106 41.03 7.88 -0.07
CA GLY A 106 39.61 7.70 0.28
C GLY A 106 38.80 6.82 -0.67
N GLY A 107 39.37 6.29 -1.74
CA GLY A 107 38.64 5.45 -2.70
C GLY A 107 39.16 5.52 -4.13
N THR A 108 38.39 5.00 -5.09
CA THR A 108 38.77 4.97 -6.51
C THR A 108 37.76 5.75 -7.35
N LEU A 109 38.25 6.70 -8.13
CA LEU A 109 37.49 7.34 -9.19
C LEU A 109 37.58 6.48 -10.45
N LYS A 110 36.46 6.16 -11.08
CA LYS A 110 36.44 5.39 -12.33
C LYS A 110 35.23 5.80 -13.16
N VAL A 111 35.46 6.08 -14.44
CA VAL A 111 34.38 6.16 -15.42
C VAL A 111 34.18 4.77 -16.01
N THR A 112 32.98 4.24 -15.85
CA THR A 112 32.56 2.98 -16.50
C THR A 112 31.47 3.35 -17.51
N ALA A 113 31.59 2.85 -18.74
CA ALA A 113 30.51 3.00 -19.71
C ALA A 113 29.25 2.33 -19.17
N GLY A 114 28.08 2.95 -19.36
CA GLY A 114 26.80 2.35 -19.03
C GLY A 114 26.65 1.01 -19.77
N ARG A 115 25.95 0.05 -19.16
CA ARG A 115 25.53 -1.14 -19.89
C ARG A 115 24.49 -0.73 -20.92
N GLU A 116 24.61 -1.26 -22.12
CA GLU A 116 23.59 -1.09 -23.16
C GLU A 116 22.28 -1.68 -22.66
N SER A 117 21.22 -0.88 -22.69
CA SER A 117 19.85 -1.31 -22.41
C SER A 117 19.01 -1.09 -23.66
N MET A 118 18.29 -2.11 -24.10
CA MET A 118 17.33 -1.96 -25.19
C MET A 118 16.02 -1.41 -24.64
N LYS A 119 15.45 -0.41 -25.33
CA LYS A 119 14.09 0.06 -25.12
C LYS A 119 13.26 -0.31 -26.33
N MET A 120 12.01 -0.70 -26.11
CA MET A 120 11.05 -0.88 -27.19
C MET A 120 10.52 0.50 -27.58
N VAL A 121 10.59 0.81 -28.87
CA VAL A 121 10.08 2.06 -29.44
C VAL A 121 9.18 1.76 -30.64
N ASP A 122 8.19 2.60 -30.87
CA ASP A 122 7.36 2.54 -32.09
C ASP A 122 8.09 3.13 -33.31
N ALA A 123 7.42 3.15 -34.47
CA ALA A 123 7.98 3.70 -35.71
C ALA A 123 8.25 5.22 -35.65
N GLU A 124 7.65 5.91 -34.67
CA GLU A 124 7.76 7.36 -34.45
C GLU A 124 8.80 7.68 -33.35
N GLY A 125 9.36 6.66 -32.70
CA GLY A 125 10.39 6.77 -31.67
C GLY A 125 9.85 6.89 -30.24
N ASN A 126 8.55 6.70 -30.02
CA ASN A 126 7.96 6.75 -28.68
C ASN A 126 8.15 5.42 -27.94
N GLU A 127 8.36 5.50 -26.63
CA GLU A 127 8.59 4.32 -25.78
C GLU A 127 7.32 3.46 -25.66
N VAL A 128 7.40 2.22 -26.14
CA VAL A 128 6.32 1.23 -26.03
C VAL A 128 6.57 0.39 -24.78
N LYS A 129 5.64 0.47 -23.82
CA LYS A 129 5.72 -0.30 -22.57
C LYS A 129 5.06 -1.67 -22.64
N ASP A 130 4.30 -1.92 -23.69
CA ASP A 130 3.59 -3.18 -23.85
C ASP A 130 4.53 -4.28 -24.36
N PRO A 131 4.86 -5.29 -23.53
CA PRO A 131 5.69 -6.41 -23.96
C PRO A 131 4.99 -7.30 -25.00
N ALA A 132 3.66 -7.21 -25.16
CA ALA A 132 2.93 -8.04 -26.11
C ALA A 132 3.36 -7.81 -27.55
N VAL A 133 3.74 -6.58 -27.91
CA VAL A 133 4.22 -6.22 -29.26
C VAL A 133 5.52 -6.95 -29.59
N PHE A 134 6.46 -6.97 -28.63
CA PHE A 134 7.73 -7.69 -28.80
C PHE A 134 7.54 -9.20 -28.77
N ILE A 135 6.67 -9.72 -27.91
CA ILE A 135 6.34 -11.15 -27.85
C ILE A 135 5.69 -11.59 -29.17
N ALA A 136 4.79 -10.80 -29.74
CA ALA A 136 4.16 -11.08 -31.03
C ALA A 136 5.18 -11.07 -32.17
N TRP A 137 6.07 -10.07 -32.22
CA TRP A 137 7.17 -10.04 -33.18
C TRP A 137 8.12 -11.24 -33.04
N ALA A 138 8.52 -11.56 -31.81
CA ALA A 138 9.43 -12.67 -31.54
C ALA A 138 8.81 -14.01 -31.96
N LYS A 139 7.52 -14.23 -31.67
CA LYS A 139 6.76 -15.39 -32.16
C LYS A 139 6.66 -15.43 -33.68
N ALA A 140 6.35 -14.30 -34.32
CA ALA A 140 6.26 -14.20 -35.78
C ALA A 140 7.60 -14.52 -36.48
N ASN A 141 8.73 -14.18 -35.83
CA ASN A 141 10.09 -14.40 -36.34
C ASN A 141 10.75 -15.68 -35.78
N LYS A 142 10.01 -16.52 -35.04
CA LYS A 142 10.50 -17.78 -34.44
C LYS A 142 11.72 -17.57 -33.52
N ARG A 143 11.69 -16.50 -32.73
CA ARG A 143 12.72 -16.08 -31.77
C ARG A 143 12.27 -16.35 -30.33
N ASP A 144 11.94 -17.60 -30.04
CA ASP A 144 11.50 -18.02 -28.70
C ASP A 144 12.63 -17.90 -27.64
N ASP A 145 13.89 -17.82 -28.09
CA ASP A 145 15.08 -17.55 -27.26
C ASP A 145 15.07 -16.17 -26.59
N LEU A 146 14.25 -15.24 -27.09
CA LEU A 146 14.14 -13.88 -26.57
C LEU A 146 12.97 -13.70 -25.58
N ILE A 147 12.16 -14.74 -25.35
CA ILE A 147 10.98 -14.66 -24.50
C ILE A 147 11.19 -15.51 -23.23
N CYS A 148 11.21 -14.87 -22.06
CA CYS A 148 11.11 -15.55 -20.77
C CYS A 148 9.67 -15.46 -20.26
N THR A 149 8.82 -16.43 -20.60
CA THR A 149 7.44 -16.48 -20.06
C THR A 149 7.41 -17.19 -18.72
N LYS A 150 7.12 -16.45 -17.64
CA LYS A 150 6.59 -17.03 -16.41
C LYS A 150 5.07 -16.99 -16.53
N ILE A 151 4.46 -18.09 -16.97
CA ILE A 151 3.00 -18.18 -17.12
C ILE A 151 2.42 -18.56 -15.76
N VAL A 152 1.66 -17.66 -15.15
CA VAL A 152 0.80 -17.94 -14.00
C VAL A 152 -0.62 -17.60 -14.47
N GLU A 153 -1.35 -18.60 -14.93
CA GLU A 153 -2.78 -18.46 -15.24
C GLU A 153 -3.56 -18.87 -13.99
N GLU A 154 -4.14 -17.90 -13.31
CA GLU A 154 -5.06 -18.14 -12.19
C GLU A 154 -6.47 -18.46 -12.73
N PRO A 155 -7.19 -19.41 -12.12
CA PRO A 155 -8.52 -19.80 -12.58
C PRO A 155 -9.59 -18.73 -12.28
N ASP A 156 -10.44 -18.44 -13.26
CA ASP A 156 -11.57 -17.52 -13.11
C ASP A 156 -12.74 -18.17 -12.33
N ILE A 157 -12.85 -17.82 -11.06
CA ILE A 157 -13.88 -18.31 -10.14
C ILE A 157 -15.29 -17.85 -10.55
N LYS A 158 -15.45 -16.68 -11.19
CA LYS A 158 -16.76 -16.15 -11.60
C LYS A 158 -17.33 -16.97 -12.75
N ALA A 159 -16.50 -17.33 -13.72
CA ALA A 159 -16.87 -18.21 -14.83
C ALA A 159 -17.31 -19.61 -14.36
N ILE A 160 -16.63 -20.17 -13.36
CA ILE A 160 -16.95 -21.49 -12.78
C ILE A 160 -18.30 -21.47 -12.04
N LYS A 161 -18.59 -20.40 -11.28
CA LYS A 161 -19.88 -20.23 -10.60
C LYS A 161 -21.06 -20.10 -11.58
N LYS A 162 -20.86 -19.42 -12.72
CA LYS A 162 -21.91 -19.19 -13.73
C LYS A 162 -22.14 -20.41 -14.62
N SER A 163 -21.10 -21.16 -14.96
CA SER A 163 -21.21 -22.34 -15.83
C SER A 163 -21.73 -23.59 -15.10
N GLY A 164 -21.57 -23.66 -13.78
CA GLY A 164 -21.97 -24.82 -12.97
C GLY A 164 -21.12 -26.08 -13.21
N ILE A 165 -20.12 -26.01 -14.10
CA ILE A 165 -19.20 -27.09 -14.42
C ILE A 165 -17.92 -26.85 -13.60
N MET A 166 -17.70 -27.70 -12.60
CA MET A 166 -16.49 -27.62 -11.77
C MET A 166 -15.30 -28.26 -12.50
N PRO A 167 -14.18 -27.54 -12.71
CA PRO A 167 -12.96 -28.14 -13.25
C PRO A 167 -12.38 -29.20 -12.30
N PRO A 168 -11.75 -30.27 -12.83
CA PRO A 168 -11.14 -31.30 -11.99
C PRO A 168 -10.06 -30.68 -11.08
N GLY A 169 -10.17 -30.91 -9.78
CA GLY A 169 -9.23 -30.41 -8.75
C GLY A 169 -9.65 -29.13 -8.02
N ILE A 170 -10.80 -28.53 -8.33
CA ILE A 170 -11.29 -27.29 -7.67
C ILE A 170 -12.58 -27.57 -6.88
N LYS A 171 -12.58 -27.25 -5.58
CA LYS A 171 -13.77 -27.30 -4.71
C LYS A 171 -14.16 -25.89 -4.30
N VAL A 172 -15.34 -25.44 -4.71
CA VAL A 172 -15.93 -24.18 -4.22
C VAL A 172 -16.55 -24.47 -2.86
N VAL A 173 -15.98 -23.88 -1.81
CA VAL A 173 -16.51 -23.98 -0.44
C VAL A 173 -17.32 -22.73 -0.16
N THR A 174 -18.59 -22.89 0.21
CA THR A 174 -19.42 -21.80 0.71
C THR A 174 -18.98 -21.49 2.14
N GLY A 175 -18.53 -20.25 2.39
CA GLY A 175 -18.12 -19.82 3.73
C GLY A 175 -19.29 -19.72 4.70
N GLU A 176 -18.97 -19.60 5.98
CA GLU A 176 -19.95 -19.41 7.06
C GLU A 176 -20.68 -18.07 6.93
N SER A 177 -21.91 -18.02 7.47
CA SER A 177 -22.73 -16.82 7.53
C SER A 177 -22.00 -15.71 8.31
N LYS A 178 -21.90 -14.52 7.72
CA LYS A 178 -21.24 -13.37 8.35
C LYS A 178 -22.25 -12.46 9.02
N PHE A 179 -21.96 -12.07 10.26
CA PHE A 179 -22.64 -10.97 10.94
C PHE A 179 -22.01 -9.63 10.52
N SER A 180 -22.82 -8.61 10.26
CA SER A 180 -22.36 -7.28 9.82
C SER A 180 -23.14 -6.18 10.53
N ILE A 181 -22.42 -5.18 11.03
CA ILE A 181 -23.00 -3.95 11.59
C ILE A 181 -22.69 -2.82 10.61
N LYS A 182 -23.68 -1.98 10.32
CA LYS A 182 -23.51 -0.73 9.56
C LYS A 182 -23.86 0.44 10.47
N LEU A 183 -22.92 1.34 10.69
CA LEU A 183 -23.09 2.51 11.56
C LEU A 183 -23.45 3.74 10.71
N SER A 184 -24.31 4.62 11.21
CA SER A 184 -24.79 5.79 10.46
C SER A 184 -23.70 6.81 10.12
N GLY A 185 -22.65 6.93 10.94
CA GLY A 185 -21.51 7.83 10.75
C GLY A 185 -20.26 7.19 10.13
N SER A 186 -20.30 5.89 9.80
CA SER A 186 -19.29 5.31 8.92
C SER A 186 -19.58 5.84 7.52
N LEU A 187 -18.93 6.96 7.13
CA LEU A 187 -18.72 7.24 5.71
C LEU A 187 -18.14 5.96 5.12
N GLU A 188 -18.92 5.32 4.28
CA GLU A 188 -18.47 4.24 3.42
C GLU A 188 -17.20 4.74 2.73
N ASP A 189 -16.05 4.16 3.06
CA ASP A 189 -14.99 4.10 2.08
C ASP A 189 -15.62 3.27 0.95
N ASP A 190 -16.02 3.96 -0.13
CA ASP A 190 -16.58 3.40 -1.36
C ASP A 190 -15.63 2.33 -1.93
N ASP A 191 -15.70 1.13 -1.36
CA ASP A 191 -15.18 -0.11 -1.90
C ASP A 191 -16.24 -0.77 -2.82
N ASP A 192 -17.14 0.05 -3.39
CA ASP A 192 -17.81 -0.24 -4.66
C ASP A 192 -16.82 -0.11 -5.82
N ARG A 193 -15.69 -0.83 -5.72
CA ARG A 193 -15.02 -1.42 -6.88
C ARG A 193 -15.39 -2.89 -6.96
N ASN A 194 -16.69 -3.14 -7.03
CA ASN A 194 -17.18 -4.36 -7.65
C ASN A 194 -17.16 -4.14 -9.17
N ASP A 195 -15.95 -4.13 -9.73
CA ASP A 195 -15.76 -4.28 -11.17
C ASP A 195 -16.04 -5.76 -11.49
N SER A 196 -17.28 -6.08 -11.86
CA SER A 196 -17.70 -7.15 -12.79
C SER A 196 -19.20 -7.19 -12.97
#